data_AF-A0A0P6RLD4-F1
#
_entry.id   AF-A0A0P6RLD4-F1
#
_cell.length_a   1.000
_cell.length_b   1.000
_cell.length_c   1.000
_cell.angle_alpha   90.00
_cell.angle_beta   90.00
_cell.angle_gamma   90.00
#
_symmetry.space_group_name_H-M   'P 1'
#
loop_
_entity.id
_entity.type
_entity.pdbx_description
1 polymer ?
#
loop_
_entity_poly.entity_id
_entity_poly.type
_entity_poly.pdbx_seq_one_letter_code
_entity_poly.pdbx_strand_id
1 'polypeptide(L)'
;IVELSSGKEIRVEKTPSNDIFRVNPGAFIVGFSFKPDYAFDAKTLTAIRLRGYPNSDFKELETALYSIDKKLTEIVDENHTLQLLKEDDEEKTEQRASLEREISELKDKKEESQRLEAEASERLASSMARLKDRRSEVANAQETLRELQSDIKKAETDLRRVTKEVRLFPVDQEGFVREGGRNIKNYLLMSIPFVAIICLISYNLLAGAVELSVLINTDDIKIDVWTIFLTRIPFVLLAITLLEVCGYAVGRFIFEMIKINRQRLDIAKLSIIAKDVSDASGYNTDLNDEDLWERNTSLKMELLREHLKEEVGETFSYKGTAAQSALKGAIERIRKGKADLNES
;
A
#
# COMPACT_ATOMS: atom_id res chain seq x y z
N ILE A 1 30.60 106.12 -82.44
CA ILE A 1 29.33 105.87 -81.70
C ILE A 1 29.45 104.48 -81.13
N VAL A 2 29.21 104.27 -79.84
CA VAL A 2 29.25 102.96 -79.19
C VAL A 2 27.95 102.83 -78.43
N GLU A 3 27.09 101.90 -78.85
CA GLU A 3 25.79 101.67 -78.21
C GLU A 3 25.92 100.64 -77.09
N LEU A 4 25.54 101.05 -75.88
CA LEU A 4 25.48 100.23 -74.69
C LEU A 4 24.06 99.72 -74.46
N SER A 5 23.90 98.43 -74.16
CA SER A 5 22.62 97.72 -73.98
C SER A 5 21.87 98.05 -72.67
N SER A 6 21.76 99.33 -72.32
CA SER A 6 20.88 99.82 -71.24
C SER A 6 19.96 100.96 -71.71
N GLY A 7 19.65 101.02 -73.01
CA GLY A 7 18.68 101.98 -73.56
C GLY A 7 19.09 103.46 -73.45
N LYS A 8 20.34 103.73 -73.03
CA LYS A 8 20.96 105.06 -73.04
C LYS A 8 22.03 105.08 -74.12
N GLU A 9 21.77 105.79 -75.22
CA GLU A 9 22.79 106.12 -76.22
C GLU A 9 23.87 106.97 -75.55
N ILE A 10 25.01 106.37 -75.24
CA ILE A 10 26.19 107.13 -74.83
C ILE A 10 26.99 107.43 -76.10
N ARG A 11 26.76 108.61 -76.67
CA ARG A 11 27.53 109.10 -77.81
C ARG A 11 28.91 109.55 -77.32
N VAL A 12 29.85 108.61 -77.25
CA VAL A 12 31.26 108.93 -76.95
C VAL A 12 31.93 109.43 -78.23
N GLU A 13 32.01 110.76 -78.38
CA GLU A 13 32.88 111.42 -79.35
C GLU A 13 34.26 111.63 -78.69
N LYS A 14 35.24 110.81 -79.08
CA LYS A 14 36.64 111.02 -78.68
C LYS A 14 37.50 111.09 -79.94
N THR A 15 38.27 112.17 -80.06
CA THR A 15 39.40 112.28 -80.99
C THR A 15 40.46 111.28 -80.56
N PRO A 16 40.87 110.33 -81.42
CA PRO A 16 41.81 109.28 -81.03
C PRO A 16 43.19 109.91 -80.81
N SER A 17 43.70 109.78 -79.59
CA SER A 17 45.04 110.25 -79.23
C SER A 17 46.15 109.26 -79.60
N ASN A 18 45.85 108.04 -80.10
CA ASN A 18 46.84 107.02 -80.50
C ASN A 18 46.23 105.79 -81.24
N ASP A 19 45.42 105.99 -82.29
CA ASP A 19 44.89 104.93 -83.22
C ASP A 19 44.23 103.67 -82.62
N ILE A 20 43.98 103.62 -81.30
CA ILE A 20 43.38 102.48 -80.60
C ILE A 20 42.25 102.98 -79.70
N PHE A 21 41.05 102.45 -79.92
CA PHE A 21 39.89 102.68 -79.07
C PHE A 21 39.64 101.45 -78.19
N ARG A 22 39.64 101.64 -76.86
CA ARG A 22 39.35 100.58 -75.88
C ARG A 22 38.06 100.90 -75.16
N VAL A 23 37.21 99.90 -75.04
CA VAL A 23 35.96 99.96 -74.27
C VAL A 23 36.17 99.22 -72.96
N ASN A 24 35.63 99.76 -71.86
CA ASN A 24 35.71 99.11 -70.56
C ASN A 24 34.95 97.76 -70.57
N PRO A 25 35.43 96.74 -69.84
CA PRO A 25 34.72 95.47 -69.69
C PRO A 25 33.32 95.72 -69.10
N GLY A 26 32.30 95.06 -69.67
CA GLY A 26 30.88 95.24 -69.30
C GLY A 26 30.06 96.09 -70.28
N ALA A 27 30.67 96.54 -71.38
CA ALA A 27 30.02 97.37 -72.38
C ALA A 27 29.90 96.68 -73.75
N PHE A 28 28.66 96.48 -74.21
CA PHE A 28 28.37 96.04 -75.57
C PHE A 28 28.61 97.16 -76.58
N ILE A 29 28.98 96.81 -77.81
CA ILE A 29 29.16 97.75 -78.92
C ILE A 29 28.28 97.23 -80.05
N VAL A 30 27.14 97.89 -80.30
CA VAL A 30 26.20 97.46 -81.37
C VAL A 30 26.65 97.92 -82.76
N GLY A 31 27.43 99.00 -82.83
CA GLY A 31 28.01 99.49 -84.08
C GLY A 31 29.05 100.57 -83.80
N PHE A 32 29.85 100.91 -84.81
CA PHE A 32 30.74 102.05 -84.80
C PHE A 32 30.66 102.76 -86.14
N SER A 33 30.81 104.09 -86.13
CA SER A 33 30.87 104.91 -87.33
C SER A 33 32.07 105.83 -87.24
N PHE A 34 32.78 105.98 -88.36
CA PHE A 34 33.94 106.86 -88.50
C PHE A 34 33.55 108.02 -89.42
N LYS A 35 33.75 109.25 -88.95
CA LYS A 35 33.54 110.46 -89.74
C LYS A 35 34.89 111.19 -89.87
N PRO A 36 35.52 111.22 -91.05
CA PRO A 36 36.75 111.98 -91.25
C PRO A 36 36.45 113.48 -91.26
N ASP A 37 37.27 114.28 -90.58
CA ASP A 37 37.08 115.73 -90.42
C ASP A 37 37.51 116.58 -91.64
N TYR A 38 38.00 115.96 -92.73
CA TYR A 38 38.48 116.70 -93.91
C TYR A 38 38.05 116.04 -95.23
N ALA A 39 37.65 116.89 -96.19
CA ALA A 39 37.29 116.52 -97.56
C ALA A 39 38.45 115.77 -98.23
N PHE A 40 38.13 114.62 -98.82
CA PHE A 40 39.08 113.62 -99.30
C PHE A 40 40.15 114.18 -100.24
N ASP A 41 41.42 113.94 -99.89
CA ASP A 41 42.48 113.72 -100.86
C ASP A 41 43.38 112.56 -100.37
N ALA A 42 43.22 111.40 -101.01
CA ALA A 42 44.14 110.26 -101.08
C ALA A 42 44.84 109.70 -99.80
N LYS A 43 44.12 109.47 -98.69
CA LYS A 43 44.55 108.49 -97.65
C LYS A 43 43.52 107.37 -97.53
N THR A 44 43.86 106.19 -98.06
CA THR A 44 43.01 105.00 -98.02
C THR A 44 43.13 104.31 -96.65
N LEU A 45 42.01 104.22 -95.94
CA LEU A 45 41.91 103.46 -94.69
C LEU A 45 42.16 101.98 -95.01
N THR A 46 43.32 101.45 -94.60
CA THR A 46 43.83 100.18 -95.15
C THR A 46 43.20 98.95 -94.51
N ALA A 47 42.87 99.00 -93.21
CA ALA A 47 42.13 97.94 -92.52
C ALA A 47 41.60 98.41 -91.16
N ILE A 48 40.38 97.98 -90.82
CA ILE A 48 39.86 98.03 -89.44
C ILE A 48 39.94 96.61 -88.89
N ARG A 49 40.74 96.39 -87.84
CA ARG A 49 40.74 95.10 -87.12
C ARG A 49 39.86 95.23 -85.89
N LEU A 50 38.66 94.67 -85.95
CA LEU A 50 37.90 94.40 -84.74
C LEU A 50 38.47 93.14 -84.07
N ARG A 51 38.78 93.25 -82.78
CA ARG A 51 38.99 92.09 -81.91
C ARG A 51 37.94 92.15 -80.82
N GLY A 52 36.99 91.22 -80.87
CA GLY A 52 35.91 91.11 -79.90
C GLY A 52 35.19 89.79 -80.10
N TYR A 53 34.42 89.39 -79.09
CA TYR A 53 33.57 88.22 -79.18
C TYR A 53 32.24 88.64 -79.82
N PRO A 54 31.74 87.93 -80.85
CA PRO A 54 30.43 88.19 -81.40
C PRO A 54 29.34 87.85 -80.37
N ASN A 55 28.19 88.50 -80.48
CA ASN A 55 27.06 88.31 -79.56
C ASN A 55 26.51 86.85 -79.59
N SER A 56 26.75 86.11 -80.68
CA SER A 56 26.44 84.67 -80.77
C SER A 56 27.19 83.87 -79.71
N ASP A 57 28.49 84.11 -79.57
CA ASP A 57 29.36 83.36 -78.65
C ASP A 57 29.04 83.72 -77.19
N PHE A 58 28.56 84.95 -76.95
CA PHE A 58 28.06 85.36 -75.64
C PHE A 58 26.74 84.69 -75.28
N LYS A 59 25.82 84.51 -76.24
CA LYS A 59 24.58 83.73 -76.02
C LYS A 59 24.84 82.25 -75.80
N GLU A 60 25.83 81.67 -76.49
CA GLU A 60 26.27 80.30 -76.23
C GLU A 60 26.84 80.17 -74.81
N LEU A 61 27.64 81.15 -74.37
CA LEU A 61 28.14 81.21 -72.99
C LEU A 61 27.02 81.35 -71.96
N GLU A 62 26.03 82.22 -72.21
CA GLU A 62 24.87 82.42 -71.33
C GLU A 62 24.01 81.15 -71.24
N THR A 63 23.78 80.48 -72.37
CA THR A 63 23.05 79.19 -72.41
C THR A 63 23.83 78.09 -71.71
N ALA A 64 25.15 78.05 -71.87
CA ALA A 64 26.03 77.13 -71.17
C ALA A 64 25.99 77.37 -69.65
N LEU A 65 26.09 78.63 -69.21
CA LEU A 65 25.97 79.02 -67.80
C LEU A 65 24.61 78.63 -67.21
N TYR A 66 23.51 78.87 -67.92
CA TYR A 66 22.18 78.45 -67.48
C TYR A 66 22.05 76.92 -67.37
N SER A 67 22.62 76.18 -68.32
CA SER A 67 22.63 74.71 -68.26
C SER A 67 23.51 74.16 -67.14
N ILE A 68 24.60 74.86 -66.80
CA ILE A 68 25.48 74.53 -65.67
C ILE A 68 24.74 74.80 -64.36
N ASP A 69 24.09 75.95 -64.23
CA ASP A 69 23.33 76.31 -63.03
C ASP A 69 22.18 75.33 -62.79
N LYS A 70 21.42 74.99 -63.84
CA LYS A 70 20.36 73.97 -63.78
C LYS A 70 20.90 72.59 -63.34
N LYS A 71 22.02 72.15 -63.91
CA LYS A 71 22.67 70.89 -63.49
C LYS A 71 23.18 70.97 -62.06
N LEU A 72 23.67 72.13 -61.63
CA LEU A 72 24.14 72.35 -60.26
C LEU A 72 22.97 72.27 -59.27
N THR A 73 21.82 72.85 -59.60
CA THR A 73 20.59 72.70 -58.79
C THR A 73 20.12 71.25 -58.75
N GLU A 74 20.12 70.53 -59.89
CA GLU A 74 19.77 69.10 -59.93
C GLU A 74 20.73 68.25 -59.07
N ILE A 75 22.04 68.51 -59.13
CA ILE A 75 23.05 67.83 -58.29
C ILE A 75 22.85 68.15 -56.81
N VAL A 76 22.48 69.38 -56.45
CA VAL A 76 22.20 69.77 -55.06
C VAL A 76 20.96 69.05 -54.55
N ASP A 77 19.89 69.00 -55.34
CA ASP A 77 18.66 68.29 -54.99
C ASP A 77 18.91 66.77 -54.88
N GLU A 78 19.65 66.17 -55.82
CA GLU A 78 20.05 64.76 -55.76
C GLU A 78 20.88 64.46 -54.52
N ASN A 79 21.87 65.30 -54.18
CA ASN A 79 22.65 65.13 -52.95
C ASN A 79 21.79 65.22 -51.69
N HIS A 80 20.82 66.13 -51.65
CA HIS A 80 19.86 66.21 -50.55
C HIS A 80 19.02 64.93 -50.45
N THR A 81 18.53 64.39 -51.57
CA THR A 81 17.80 63.11 -51.56
C THR A 81 18.68 61.94 -51.15
N LEU A 82 19.95 61.90 -51.57
CA LEU A 82 20.92 60.89 -51.15
C LEU A 82 21.22 60.97 -49.66
N GLN A 83 21.26 62.18 -49.09
CA GLN A 83 21.46 62.36 -47.66
C GLN A 83 20.25 61.83 -46.86
N LEU A 84 19.03 62.21 -47.26
CA LEU A 84 17.82 61.67 -46.64
C LEU A 84 17.73 60.14 -46.74
N LEU A 85 18.12 59.58 -47.89
CA LEU A 85 18.10 58.13 -48.09
C LEU A 85 19.14 57.42 -47.23
N LYS A 86 20.30 58.04 -46.98
CA LYS A 86 21.31 57.52 -46.04
C LYS A 86 20.82 57.56 -44.60
N GLU A 87 20.18 58.65 -44.19
CA GLU A 87 19.59 58.77 -42.85
C GLU A 87 18.48 57.71 -42.64
N ASP A 88 17.61 57.48 -43.62
CA ASP A 88 16.59 56.42 -43.58
C ASP A 88 17.20 55.00 -43.58
N ASP A 89 18.29 54.77 -44.31
CA ASP A 89 18.99 53.48 -44.30
C ASP A 89 19.68 53.24 -42.95
N GLU A 90 20.32 54.25 -42.38
CA GLU A 90 20.89 54.20 -41.02
C GLU A 90 19.80 53.88 -39.99
N GLU A 91 18.67 54.60 -39.99
CA GLU A 91 17.55 54.32 -39.08
C GLU A 91 17.02 52.89 -39.24
N LYS A 92 16.84 52.41 -40.48
CA LYS A 92 16.39 51.04 -40.74
C LYS A 92 17.41 49.99 -40.32
N THR A 93 18.71 50.26 -40.45
CA THR A 93 19.75 49.35 -39.97
C THR A 93 19.75 49.26 -38.45
N GLU A 94 19.53 50.36 -37.74
CA GLU A 94 19.38 50.37 -36.28
C GLU A 94 18.12 49.61 -35.83
N GLN A 95 16.99 49.83 -36.50
CA GLN A 95 15.75 49.10 -36.25
C GLN A 95 15.94 47.59 -36.48
N ARG A 96 16.58 47.18 -37.58
CA ARG A 96 16.91 45.76 -37.83
C ARG A 96 17.78 45.17 -36.73
N ALA A 97 18.83 45.88 -36.31
CA ALA A 97 19.70 45.42 -35.24
C ALA A 97 18.95 45.28 -33.90
N SER A 98 18.00 46.16 -33.59
CA SER A 98 17.15 46.03 -32.40
C SER A 98 16.19 44.84 -32.48
N LEU A 99 15.55 44.62 -33.64
CA LEU A 99 14.64 43.50 -33.85
C LEU A 99 15.36 42.16 -33.81
N GLU A 100 16.58 42.08 -34.35
CA GLU A 100 17.40 40.86 -34.27
C GLU A 100 17.76 40.52 -32.81
N ARG A 101 18.05 41.52 -31.97
CA ARG A 101 18.28 41.31 -30.53
C ARG A 101 17.01 40.80 -29.84
N GLU A 102 15.87 41.40 -30.11
CA GLU A 102 14.59 40.98 -29.52
C GLU A 102 14.21 39.55 -29.96
N ILE A 103 14.42 39.20 -31.23
CA ILE A 103 14.22 37.84 -31.74
C ILE A 103 15.13 36.84 -31.01
N SER A 104 16.40 37.20 -30.76
CA SER A 104 17.31 36.35 -29.99
C SER A 104 16.82 36.14 -28.57
N GLU A 105 16.43 37.21 -27.86
CA GLU A 105 15.92 37.11 -26.49
C GLU A 105 14.62 36.30 -26.40
N LEU A 106 13.71 36.48 -27.36
CA LEU A 106 12.47 35.70 -27.42
C LEU A 106 12.74 34.23 -27.72
N LYS A 107 13.76 33.92 -28.53
CA LYS A 107 14.17 32.54 -28.80
C LYS A 107 14.72 31.88 -27.55
N ASP A 108 15.58 32.57 -26.80
CA ASP A 108 16.14 32.07 -25.55
C ASP A 108 15.04 31.81 -24.51
N LYS A 109 14.10 32.75 -24.35
CA LYS A 109 12.93 32.58 -23.47
C LYS A 109 12.04 31.41 -23.88
N LYS A 110 11.87 31.19 -25.19
CA LYS A 110 11.10 30.05 -25.71
C LYS A 110 11.79 28.71 -25.38
N GLU A 111 13.11 28.64 -25.58
CA GLU A 111 13.89 27.45 -25.24
C GLU A 111 13.84 27.17 -23.73
N GLU A 112 13.96 28.21 -22.89
CA GLU A 112 13.80 28.09 -21.44
C GLU A 112 12.41 27.57 -21.05
N SER A 113 11.35 28.15 -21.62
CA SER A 113 9.97 27.72 -21.36
C SER A 113 9.74 26.26 -21.77
N GLN A 114 10.31 25.82 -22.89
CA GLN A 114 10.21 24.42 -23.34
C GLN A 114 10.93 23.46 -22.39
N ARG A 115 12.09 23.85 -21.85
CA ARG A 115 12.80 23.05 -20.84
C ARG A 115 12.01 22.94 -19.56
N LEU A 116 11.43 24.05 -19.07
CA LEU A 116 10.58 24.05 -17.89
C LEU A 116 9.32 23.20 -18.07
N GLU A 117 8.71 23.22 -19.26
CA GLU A 117 7.54 22.39 -19.57
C GLU A 117 7.90 20.89 -19.57
N ALA A 118 9.06 20.53 -20.13
CA ALA A 118 9.55 19.16 -20.10
C ALA A 118 9.83 18.68 -18.66
N GLU A 119 10.49 19.50 -17.84
CA GLU A 119 10.75 19.20 -16.43
C GLU A 119 9.46 19.08 -15.62
N ALA A 120 8.50 19.98 -15.84
CA ALA A 120 7.20 19.94 -15.18
C ALA A 120 6.42 18.67 -15.55
N SER A 121 6.44 18.29 -16.83
CA SER A 121 5.81 17.06 -17.34
C SER A 121 6.42 15.80 -16.70
N GLU A 122 7.75 15.74 -16.58
CA GLU A 122 8.45 14.63 -15.93
C GLU A 122 8.13 14.55 -14.43
N ARG A 123 8.11 15.71 -13.74
CA ARG A 123 7.71 15.79 -12.32
C ARG A 123 6.27 15.35 -12.10
N LEU A 124 5.38 15.68 -13.03
CA LEU A 124 3.97 15.29 -12.96
C LEU A 124 3.79 13.80 -13.20
N ALA A 125 4.48 13.22 -14.19
CA ALA A 125 4.49 11.79 -14.46
C ALA A 125 5.02 10.98 -13.27
N SER A 126 6.15 11.39 -12.68
CA SER A 126 6.73 10.74 -11.50
C SER A 126 5.83 10.88 -10.26
N SER A 127 5.17 12.02 -10.07
CA SER A 127 4.21 12.22 -8.99
C SER A 127 2.96 11.36 -9.15
N MET A 128 2.46 11.20 -10.38
CA MET A 128 1.34 10.30 -10.69
C MET A 128 1.69 8.84 -10.43
N ALA A 129 2.90 8.41 -10.80
CA ALA A 129 3.39 7.06 -10.50
C ALA A 129 3.42 6.82 -8.98
N ARG A 130 4.03 7.73 -8.22
CA ARG A 130 4.07 7.67 -6.74
C ARG A 130 2.67 7.65 -6.11
N LEU A 131 1.72 8.40 -6.67
CA LEU A 131 0.34 8.44 -6.18
C LEU A 131 -0.39 7.12 -6.45
N LYS A 132 -0.14 6.49 -7.61
CA LYS A 132 -0.66 5.16 -7.94
C LYS A 132 -0.09 4.09 -6.99
N ASP A 133 1.21 4.13 -6.73
CA ASP A 133 1.88 3.20 -5.81
C ASP A 133 1.33 3.33 -4.40
N ARG A 134 1.23 4.56 -3.87
CA ARG A 134 0.64 4.82 -2.55
C ARG A 134 -0.83 4.39 -2.46
N ARG A 135 -1.62 4.55 -3.53
CA ARG A 135 -3.01 4.05 -3.56
C ARG A 135 -3.05 2.53 -3.46
N SER A 136 -2.15 1.84 -4.15
CA SER A 136 -2.02 0.38 -4.07
C SER A 136 -1.64 -0.06 -2.65
N GLU A 137 -0.65 0.60 -2.04
CA GLU A 137 -0.24 0.35 -0.65
C GLU A 137 -1.39 0.56 0.35
N VAL A 138 -2.16 1.64 0.20
CA VAL A 138 -3.33 1.91 1.05
C VAL A 138 -4.40 0.84 0.88
N ALA A 139 -4.65 0.37 -0.35
CA ALA A 139 -5.60 -0.71 -0.61
C ALA A 139 -5.16 -2.02 0.08
N ASN A 140 -3.89 -2.39 -0.05
CA ASN A 140 -3.32 -3.57 0.61
C ASN A 140 -3.35 -3.45 2.14
N ALA A 141 -3.06 -2.26 2.68
CA ALA A 141 -3.15 -1.99 4.12
C ALA A 141 -4.60 -2.09 4.64
N GLN A 142 -5.58 -1.67 3.84
CA GLN A 142 -7.00 -1.82 4.20
C GLN A 142 -7.44 -3.29 4.17
N GLU A 143 -6.95 -4.08 3.20
CA GLU A 143 -7.24 -5.51 3.12
C GLU A 143 -6.67 -6.28 4.31
N THR A 144 -5.39 -6.06 4.62
CA THR A 144 -4.74 -6.64 5.81
C THR A 144 -5.45 -6.24 7.11
N LEU A 145 -5.88 -4.98 7.26
CA LEU A 145 -6.67 -4.56 8.41
C LEU A 145 -8.00 -5.31 8.53
N ARG A 146 -8.70 -5.57 7.41
CA ARG A 146 -9.94 -6.35 7.42
C ARG A 146 -9.69 -7.81 7.78
N GLU A 147 -8.61 -8.39 7.29
CA GLU A 147 -8.18 -9.75 7.64
C GLU A 147 -7.84 -9.86 9.13
N LEU A 148 -7.00 -8.96 9.66
CA LEU A 148 -6.69 -8.91 11.08
C LEU A 148 -7.95 -8.71 11.94
N GLN A 149 -8.88 -7.84 11.54
CA GLN A 149 -10.15 -7.68 12.26
C GLN A 149 -11.01 -8.95 12.26
N SER A 150 -11.02 -9.69 11.14
CA SER A 150 -11.70 -10.98 11.04
C SER A 150 -11.07 -12.00 11.97
N ASP A 151 -9.75 -12.07 12.00
CA ASP A 151 -9.02 -13.02 12.84
C ASP A 151 -9.10 -12.67 14.33
N ILE A 152 -9.08 -11.39 14.69
CA ILE A 152 -9.37 -10.94 16.06
C ILE A 152 -10.76 -11.41 16.48
N LYS A 153 -11.79 -11.24 15.63
CA LYS A 153 -13.15 -11.70 15.94
C LYS A 153 -13.23 -13.22 16.10
N LYS A 154 -12.53 -13.99 15.26
CA LYS A 154 -12.46 -15.45 15.40
C LYS A 154 -11.79 -15.82 16.73
N ALA A 155 -10.64 -15.24 17.03
CA ALA A 155 -9.90 -15.48 18.27
C ALA A 155 -10.74 -15.12 19.51
N GLU A 156 -11.47 -14.00 19.50
CA GLU A 156 -12.39 -13.65 20.58
C GLU A 156 -13.54 -14.66 20.73
N THR A 157 -14.07 -15.15 19.61
CA THR A 157 -15.14 -16.16 19.61
C THR A 157 -14.64 -17.49 20.16
N ASP A 158 -13.43 -17.91 19.76
CA ASP A 158 -12.79 -19.12 20.26
C ASP A 158 -12.41 -18.99 21.73
N LEU A 159 -11.88 -17.84 22.16
CA LEU A 159 -11.61 -17.56 23.56
C LEU A 159 -12.89 -17.67 24.40
N ARG A 160 -14.00 -17.08 23.94
CA ARG A 160 -15.31 -17.21 24.60
C ARG A 160 -15.80 -18.65 24.65
N ARG A 161 -15.62 -19.40 23.56
CA ARG A 161 -16.01 -20.82 23.49
C ARG A 161 -15.22 -21.65 24.48
N VAL A 162 -13.89 -21.56 24.46
CA VAL A 162 -13.00 -22.30 25.38
C VAL A 162 -13.26 -21.89 26.82
N THR A 163 -13.44 -20.60 27.09
CA THR A 163 -13.78 -20.09 28.43
C THR A 163 -15.10 -20.69 28.91
N LYS A 164 -16.11 -20.77 28.04
CA LYS A 164 -17.41 -21.38 28.38
C LYS A 164 -17.29 -22.89 28.60
N GLU A 165 -16.52 -23.59 27.78
CA GLU A 165 -16.25 -25.04 27.92
C GLU A 165 -15.55 -25.35 29.25
N VAL A 166 -14.49 -24.61 29.59
CA VAL A 166 -13.76 -24.72 30.87
C VAL A 166 -14.66 -24.35 32.06
N ARG A 167 -15.54 -23.35 31.92
CA ARG A 167 -16.48 -22.95 32.98
C ARG A 167 -17.59 -24.00 33.18
N LEU A 168 -18.08 -24.66 32.12
CA LEU A 168 -19.19 -25.63 32.20
C LEU A 168 -18.77 -27.03 32.67
N PHE A 169 -17.53 -27.43 32.43
CA PHE A 169 -17.04 -28.76 32.82
C PHE A 169 -15.65 -28.61 33.44
N PRO A 170 -15.46 -28.83 34.75
CA PRO A 170 -14.11 -29.02 35.25
C PRO A 170 -13.51 -30.21 34.50
N VAL A 171 -12.44 -29.95 33.75
CA VAL A 171 -11.78 -30.85 32.78
C VAL A 171 -11.48 -32.25 33.35
N ASP A 172 -11.44 -32.38 34.68
CA ASP A 172 -11.24 -33.64 35.38
C ASP A 172 -12.46 -34.58 35.45
N GLN A 173 -13.69 -34.08 35.23
CA GLN A 173 -14.89 -34.93 35.25
C GLN A 173 -15.05 -35.76 33.98
N GLU A 174 -14.58 -35.27 32.82
CA GLU A 174 -14.61 -36.04 31.57
C GLU A 174 -13.66 -37.24 31.64
N GLY A 175 -12.48 -37.06 32.24
CA GLY A 175 -11.55 -38.15 32.55
C GLY A 175 -12.16 -39.20 33.48
N PHE A 176 -12.81 -38.76 34.57
CA PHE A 176 -13.48 -39.66 35.51
C PHE A 176 -14.66 -40.41 34.86
N VAL A 177 -15.45 -39.74 34.03
CA VAL A 177 -16.56 -40.34 33.27
C VAL A 177 -16.05 -41.39 32.29
N ARG A 178 -14.95 -41.10 31.57
CA ARG A 178 -14.35 -42.00 30.59
C ARG A 178 -13.75 -43.24 31.24
N GLU A 179 -12.99 -43.08 32.33
CA GLU A 179 -12.45 -44.22 33.08
C GLU A 179 -13.56 -45.02 33.79
N GLY A 180 -14.57 -44.37 34.35
CA GLY A 180 -15.75 -45.04 34.91
C GLY A 180 -16.48 -45.90 33.88
N GLY A 181 -16.69 -45.38 32.67
CA GLY A 181 -17.28 -46.14 31.56
C GLY A 181 -16.41 -47.32 31.11
N ARG A 182 -15.08 -47.17 31.12
CA ARG A 182 -14.15 -48.27 30.80
C ARG A 182 -14.16 -49.35 31.89
N ASN A 183 -14.21 -48.96 33.16
CA ASN A 183 -14.31 -49.88 34.28
C ASN A 183 -15.63 -50.66 34.27
N ILE A 184 -16.76 -50.00 34.00
CA ILE A 184 -18.06 -50.67 33.82
C ILE A 184 -17.99 -51.72 32.71
N LYS A 185 -17.38 -51.38 31.56
CA LYS A 185 -17.17 -52.35 30.47
C LYS A 185 -16.30 -53.52 30.89
N ASN A 186 -15.24 -53.29 31.66
CA ASN A 186 -14.35 -54.34 32.15
C ASN A 186 -15.05 -55.27 33.16
N TYR A 187 -15.83 -54.72 34.10
CA TYR A 187 -16.64 -55.52 35.03
C TYR A 187 -17.71 -56.34 34.30
N LEU A 188 -18.36 -55.75 33.29
CA LEU A 188 -19.28 -56.47 32.42
C LEU A 188 -18.55 -57.63 31.72
N LEU A 189 -17.40 -57.38 31.10
CA LEU A 189 -16.60 -58.39 30.41
C LEU A 189 -16.15 -59.52 31.35
N MET A 190 -15.75 -59.20 32.59
CA MET A 190 -15.38 -60.20 33.60
C MET A 190 -16.57 -61.01 34.14
N SER A 191 -17.80 -60.48 34.07
CA SER A 191 -19.02 -61.17 34.49
C SER A 191 -19.53 -62.21 33.47
N ILE A 192 -19.23 -62.00 32.18
CA ILE A 192 -19.67 -62.86 31.05
C ILE A 192 -19.34 -64.34 31.26
N PRO A 193 -18.13 -64.78 31.67
CA PRO A 193 -17.85 -66.20 31.85
C PRO A 193 -18.72 -66.85 32.92
N PHE A 194 -19.03 -66.14 34.02
CA PHE A 194 -19.90 -66.67 35.07
C PHE A 194 -21.35 -66.80 34.61
N VAL A 195 -21.84 -65.82 33.84
CA VAL A 195 -23.18 -65.88 33.22
C VAL A 195 -23.25 -67.03 32.20
N ALA A 196 -22.19 -67.23 31.40
CA ALA A 196 -22.13 -68.33 30.44
C ALA A 196 -22.18 -69.71 31.12
N ILE A 197 -21.47 -69.87 32.25
CA ILE A 197 -21.51 -71.10 33.06
C ILE A 197 -22.92 -71.34 33.62
N ILE A 198 -23.57 -70.31 34.16
CA ILE A 198 -24.95 -70.40 34.65
C ILE A 198 -25.88 -70.84 33.51
N CYS A 199 -25.83 -70.19 32.35
CA CYS A 199 -26.64 -70.55 31.19
C CYS A 199 -26.39 -71.98 30.72
N LEU A 200 -25.12 -72.43 30.69
CA LEU A 200 -24.74 -73.78 30.28
C LEU A 200 -25.27 -74.84 31.25
N ILE A 201 -25.13 -74.62 32.55
CA ILE A 201 -25.64 -75.55 33.58
C ILE A 201 -27.17 -75.57 33.52
N SER A 202 -27.83 -74.42 33.45
CA SER A 202 -29.28 -74.34 33.32
C SER A 202 -29.79 -75.03 32.05
N TYR A 203 -29.09 -74.88 30.92
CA TYR A 203 -29.43 -75.57 29.68
C TYR A 203 -29.28 -77.09 29.81
N ASN A 204 -28.15 -77.56 30.35
CA ASN A 204 -27.92 -79.00 30.55
C ASN A 204 -28.93 -79.60 31.53
N LEU A 205 -29.32 -78.86 32.57
CA LEU A 205 -30.32 -79.29 33.53
C LEU A 205 -31.72 -79.38 32.90
N LEU A 206 -32.08 -78.42 32.04
CA LEU A 206 -33.33 -78.43 31.28
C LEU A 206 -33.35 -79.54 30.21
N ALA A 207 -32.29 -79.68 29.42
CA ALA A 207 -32.17 -80.72 28.39
C ALA A 207 -32.22 -82.11 29.02
N GLY A 208 -31.48 -82.33 30.12
CA GLY A 208 -31.49 -83.59 30.86
C GLY A 208 -32.83 -83.88 31.56
N ALA A 209 -33.65 -82.86 31.84
CA ALA A 209 -35.02 -83.02 32.31
C ALA A 209 -36.00 -83.36 31.17
N VAL A 210 -35.86 -82.73 30.00
CA VAL A 210 -36.67 -83.01 28.80
C VAL A 210 -36.44 -84.43 28.30
N GLU A 211 -35.18 -84.86 28.17
CA GLU A 211 -34.83 -86.21 27.74
C GLU A 211 -35.40 -87.27 28.70
N LEU A 212 -35.32 -87.01 30.01
CA LEU A 212 -35.92 -87.90 31.00
C LEU A 212 -37.45 -87.92 30.91
N SER A 213 -38.08 -86.77 30.66
CA SER A 213 -39.54 -86.68 30.46
C SER A 213 -40.01 -87.45 29.23
N VAL A 214 -39.19 -87.55 28.17
CA VAL A 214 -39.51 -88.35 26.97
C VAL A 214 -39.30 -89.84 27.23
N LEU A 215 -38.21 -90.20 27.92
CA LEU A 215 -37.87 -91.59 28.22
C LEU A 215 -38.88 -92.25 29.18
N ILE A 216 -39.41 -91.50 30.16
CA ILE A 216 -40.45 -92.01 31.08
C ILE A 216 -41.79 -92.27 30.37
N ASN A 217 -42.09 -91.54 29.31
CA ASN A 217 -43.35 -91.66 28.55
C ASN A 217 -43.30 -92.72 27.45
N THR A 218 -42.15 -93.35 27.20
CA THR A 218 -42.00 -94.40 26.18
C THR A 218 -41.99 -95.76 26.91
N ASP A 219 -43.07 -96.53 26.79
CA ASP A 219 -43.44 -97.70 27.62
C ASP A 219 -42.47 -98.91 27.64
N ASP A 220 -41.27 -98.82 27.06
CA ASP A 220 -40.44 -100.01 26.78
C ASP A 220 -39.36 -100.33 27.83
N ILE A 221 -39.21 -99.55 28.91
CA ILE A 221 -38.19 -99.87 29.94
C ILE A 221 -38.73 -99.61 31.35
N LYS A 222 -38.91 -100.68 32.13
CA LYS A 222 -39.18 -100.64 33.59
C LYS A 222 -37.94 -100.17 34.36
N ILE A 223 -37.48 -98.96 34.10
CA ILE A 223 -36.44 -98.32 34.91
C ILE A 223 -37.14 -97.76 36.14
N ASP A 224 -36.74 -98.22 37.33
CA ASP A 224 -37.25 -97.71 38.58
C ASP A 224 -36.88 -96.22 38.73
N VAL A 225 -37.91 -95.37 38.79
CA VAL A 225 -37.80 -93.90 38.90
C VAL A 225 -36.90 -93.51 40.07
N TRP A 226 -36.93 -94.30 41.14
CA TRP A 226 -36.10 -94.10 42.32
C TRP A 226 -34.61 -94.22 42.03
N THR A 227 -34.20 -95.16 41.17
CA THR A 227 -32.79 -95.38 40.82
C THR A 227 -32.24 -94.23 39.96
N ILE A 228 -33.06 -93.69 39.05
CA ILE A 228 -32.70 -92.51 38.24
C ILE A 228 -32.56 -91.27 39.14
N PHE A 229 -33.47 -91.10 40.12
CA PHE A 229 -33.40 -89.98 41.05
C PHE A 229 -32.14 -90.06 41.92
N LEU A 230 -31.87 -91.23 42.52
CA LEU A 230 -30.74 -91.42 43.43
C LEU A 230 -29.37 -91.21 42.74
N THR A 231 -29.25 -91.64 41.48
CA THR A 231 -28.01 -91.48 40.69
C THR A 231 -27.76 -90.04 40.25
N ARG A 232 -28.79 -89.19 40.18
CA ARG A 232 -28.69 -87.78 39.78
C ARG A 232 -28.53 -86.80 40.94
N ILE A 233 -28.84 -87.18 42.19
CA ILE A 233 -28.68 -86.32 43.38
C ILE A 233 -27.27 -85.71 43.50
N PRO A 234 -26.16 -86.47 43.35
CA PRO A 234 -24.81 -85.89 43.44
C PRO A 234 -24.54 -84.83 42.37
N PHE A 235 -25.06 -85.05 41.16
CA PHE A 235 -24.93 -84.12 40.05
C PHE A 235 -25.75 -82.83 40.28
N VAL A 236 -26.99 -82.96 40.74
CA VAL A 236 -27.86 -81.80 41.05
C VAL A 236 -27.28 -80.98 42.20
N LEU A 237 -26.72 -81.61 43.23
CA LEU A 237 -26.04 -80.90 44.32
C LEU A 237 -24.82 -80.10 43.82
N LEU A 238 -24.01 -80.69 42.94
CA LEU A 238 -22.90 -79.97 42.30
C LEU A 238 -23.40 -78.80 41.44
N ALA A 239 -24.49 -78.99 40.69
CA ALA A 239 -25.08 -77.92 39.90
C ALA A 239 -25.59 -76.76 40.78
N ILE A 240 -26.27 -77.05 41.90
CA ILE A 240 -26.78 -76.05 42.83
C ILE A 240 -25.62 -75.25 43.46
N THR A 241 -24.60 -75.93 43.97
CA THR A 241 -23.45 -75.26 44.59
C THR A 241 -22.68 -74.38 43.59
N LEU A 242 -22.53 -74.84 42.34
CA LEU A 242 -21.86 -74.08 41.29
C LEU A 242 -22.69 -72.87 40.84
N LEU A 243 -24.02 -73.02 40.75
CA LEU A 243 -24.94 -71.91 40.50
C LEU A 243 -24.91 -70.86 41.61
N GLU A 244 -24.83 -71.28 42.88
CA GLU A 244 -24.74 -70.37 44.02
C GLU A 244 -23.45 -69.55 43.99
N VAL A 245 -22.29 -70.20 43.77
CA VAL A 245 -20.99 -69.52 43.69
C VAL A 245 -20.94 -68.55 42.50
N CYS A 246 -21.40 -68.97 41.32
CA CYS A 246 -21.42 -68.09 40.14
C CYS A 246 -22.44 -66.96 40.30
N GLY A 247 -23.61 -67.24 40.86
CA GLY A 247 -24.64 -66.25 41.14
C GLY A 247 -24.16 -65.18 42.12
N TYR A 248 -23.45 -65.58 43.18
CA TYR A 248 -22.82 -64.66 44.12
C TYR A 248 -21.78 -63.76 43.44
N ALA A 249 -20.92 -64.34 42.59
CA ALA A 249 -19.90 -63.59 41.85
C ALA A 249 -20.52 -62.55 40.90
N VAL A 250 -21.54 -62.94 40.13
CA VAL A 250 -22.27 -62.02 39.23
C VAL A 250 -22.98 -60.92 40.03
N GLY A 251 -23.64 -61.28 41.13
CA GLY A 251 -24.28 -60.30 42.03
C GLY A 251 -23.29 -59.27 42.58
N ARG A 252 -22.08 -59.70 42.96
CA ARG A 252 -21.00 -58.82 43.41
C ARG A 252 -20.57 -57.85 42.31
N PHE A 253 -20.41 -58.32 41.06
CA PHE A 253 -20.03 -57.47 39.93
C PHE A 253 -21.13 -56.44 39.60
N ILE A 254 -22.40 -56.85 39.59
CA ILE A 254 -23.53 -55.95 39.36
C ILE A 254 -23.59 -54.87 40.45
N PHE A 255 -23.42 -55.26 41.71
CA PHE A 255 -23.41 -54.32 42.83
C PHE A 255 -22.28 -53.28 42.69
N GLU A 256 -21.07 -53.70 42.33
CA GLU A 256 -19.95 -52.78 42.13
C GLU A 256 -20.18 -51.86 40.92
N MET A 257 -20.77 -52.36 39.84
CA MET A 257 -21.17 -51.53 38.68
C MET A 257 -22.21 -50.47 39.07
N ILE A 258 -23.21 -50.83 39.89
CA ILE A 258 -24.22 -49.89 40.39
C ILE A 258 -23.55 -48.84 41.28
N LYS A 259 -22.64 -49.25 42.16
CA LYS A 259 -21.89 -48.35 43.04
C LYS A 259 -21.07 -47.32 42.23
N ILE A 260 -20.34 -47.74 41.21
CA ILE A 260 -19.57 -46.84 40.32
C ILE A 260 -20.50 -45.83 39.62
N ASN A 261 -21.65 -46.30 39.11
CA ASN A 261 -22.61 -45.39 38.48
C ASN A 261 -23.21 -44.38 39.47
N ARG A 262 -23.46 -44.80 40.71
CA ARG A 262 -23.95 -43.91 41.76
C ARG A 262 -22.92 -42.84 42.11
N GLN A 263 -21.65 -43.22 42.30
CA GLN A 263 -20.54 -42.28 42.51
C GLN A 263 -20.43 -41.25 41.38
N ARG A 264 -20.55 -41.70 40.12
CA ARG A 264 -20.53 -40.82 38.95
C ARG A 264 -21.70 -39.83 38.96
N LEU A 265 -22.88 -40.27 39.35
CA LEU A 265 -24.07 -39.41 39.46
C LEU A 265 -23.90 -38.38 40.58
N ASP A 266 -23.35 -38.78 41.73
CA ASP A 266 -23.21 -37.89 42.89
C ASP A 266 -22.14 -36.81 42.65
N ILE A 267 -21.01 -37.14 41.98
CA ILE A 267 -20.05 -36.14 41.49
C ILE A 267 -20.69 -35.16 40.51
N ALA A 268 -21.56 -35.65 39.61
CA ALA A 268 -22.25 -34.77 38.65
C ALA A 268 -23.23 -33.81 39.36
N LYS A 269 -23.97 -34.28 40.37
CA LYS A 269 -24.84 -33.43 41.19
C LYS A 269 -24.04 -32.36 41.94
N LEU A 270 -22.92 -32.75 42.56
CA LEU A 270 -22.02 -31.81 43.23
C LEU A 270 -21.48 -30.73 42.28
N SER A 271 -21.14 -31.12 41.04
CA SER A 271 -20.70 -30.20 39.99
C SER A 271 -21.76 -29.14 39.65
N ILE A 272 -23.02 -29.56 39.54
CA ILE A 272 -24.16 -28.68 39.26
C ILE A 272 -24.40 -27.75 40.45
N ILE A 273 -24.45 -28.28 41.68
CA ILE A 273 -24.63 -27.47 42.89
C ILE A 273 -23.50 -26.46 43.04
N ALA A 274 -22.24 -26.87 42.85
CA ALA A 274 -21.08 -25.98 42.90
C ALA A 274 -21.22 -24.84 41.90
N LYS A 275 -21.70 -25.14 40.68
CA LYS A 275 -21.95 -24.14 39.65
C LYS A 275 -23.07 -23.19 40.06
N ASP A 276 -24.22 -23.69 40.50
CA ASP A 276 -25.37 -22.87 40.88
C ASP A 276 -25.04 -21.98 42.08
N VAL A 277 -24.29 -22.48 43.07
CA VAL A 277 -23.82 -21.70 44.23
C VAL A 277 -22.82 -20.63 43.80
N SER A 278 -21.91 -20.95 42.89
CA SER A 278 -20.91 -19.98 42.44
C SER A 278 -21.51 -18.92 41.50
N ASP A 279 -22.45 -19.30 40.63
CA ASP A 279 -23.23 -18.40 39.79
C ASP A 279 -24.12 -17.47 40.66
N ALA A 280 -24.72 -18.00 41.73
CA ALA A 280 -25.47 -17.20 42.70
C ALA A 280 -24.57 -16.29 43.56
N SER A 281 -23.36 -16.73 43.90
CA SER A 281 -22.39 -15.94 44.67
C SER A 281 -21.77 -14.81 43.82
N GLY A 282 -21.66 -15.01 42.51
CA GLY A 282 -21.26 -13.98 41.54
C GLY A 282 -22.36 -12.97 41.21
N TYR A 283 -23.63 -13.30 41.50
CA TYR A 283 -24.75 -12.40 41.29
C TYR A 283 -24.73 -11.29 42.38
N ASN A 284 -24.50 -10.03 41.99
CA ASN A 284 -24.32 -8.82 42.83
C ASN A 284 -22.93 -8.54 43.40
N THR A 285 -21.86 -9.12 42.87
CA THR A 285 -20.50 -8.68 43.19
C THR A 285 -19.81 -8.12 41.94
N ASP A 286 -19.26 -6.90 42.01
CA ASP A 286 -18.38 -6.28 40.99
C ASP A 286 -17.01 -6.98 40.95
N LEU A 287 -16.99 -8.31 40.96
CA LEU A 287 -15.77 -9.09 40.86
C LEU A 287 -15.36 -9.22 39.40
N ASN A 288 -14.06 -9.07 39.16
CA ASN A 288 -13.49 -9.30 37.83
C ASN A 288 -13.70 -10.77 37.41
N ASP A 289 -13.84 -11.01 36.10
CA ASP A 289 -14.14 -12.33 35.52
C ASP A 289 -13.13 -13.43 35.92
N GLU A 290 -11.91 -13.02 36.26
CA GLU A 290 -10.79 -13.87 36.67
C GLU A 290 -10.88 -14.26 38.16
N ASP A 291 -11.22 -13.31 39.04
CA ASP A 291 -11.43 -13.56 40.47
C ASP A 291 -12.64 -14.47 40.70
N LEU A 292 -13.68 -14.29 39.89
CA LEU A 292 -14.87 -15.13 39.91
C LEU A 292 -14.53 -16.57 39.47
N TRP A 293 -13.64 -16.74 38.50
CA TRP A 293 -13.19 -18.07 38.07
C TRP A 293 -12.36 -18.78 39.15
N GLU A 294 -11.46 -18.07 39.83
CA GLU A 294 -10.66 -18.63 40.92
C GLU A 294 -11.56 -19.07 42.08
N ARG A 295 -12.54 -18.25 42.47
CA ARG A 295 -13.55 -18.59 43.49
C ARG A 295 -14.38 -19.82 43.09
N ASN A 296 -14.83 -19.88 41.84
CA ASN A 296 -15.62 -21.02 41.35
C ASN A 296 -14.80 -22.32 41.34
N THR A 297 -13.52 -22.23 40.96
CA THR A 297 -12.61 -23.38 40.94
C THR A 297 -12.29 -23.84 42.36
N SER A 298 -12.04 -22.89 43.27
CA SER A 298 -11.80 -23.16 44.69
C SER A 298 -12.99 -23.86 45.35
N LEU A 299 -14.21 -23.36 45.13
CA LEU A 299 -15.43 -23.96 45.67
C LEU A 299 -15.67 -25.38 45.13
N LYS A 300 -15.49 -25.59 43.81
CA LYS A 300 -15.59 -26.92 43.19
C LYS A 300 -14.58 -27.90 43.79
N MET A 301 -13.34 -27.47 44.02
CA MET A 301 -12.30 -28.30 44.63
C MET A 301 -12.58 -28.60 46.11
N GLU A 302 -13.14 -27.63 46.85
CA GLU A 302 -13.53 -27.84 48.25
C GLU A 302 -14.68 -28.83 48.38
N LEU A 303 -15.72 -28.71 47.54
CA LEU A 303 -16.84 -29.65 47.51
C LEU A 303 -16.41 -31.07 47.11
N LEU A 304 -15.53 -31.19 46.12
CA LEU A 304 -14.92 -32.49 45.77
C LEU A 304 -14.10 -33.06 46.91
N ARG A 305 -13.31 -32.23 47.60
CA ARG A 305 -12.51 -32.66 48.75
C ARG A 305 -13.39 -33.17 49.89
N GLU A 306 -14.49 -32.50 50.16
CA GLU A 306 -15.41 -32.90 51.23
C GLU A 306 -16.15 -34.20 50.88
N HIS A 307 -16.62 -34.33 49.64
CA HIS A 307 -17.22 -35.58 49.16
C HIS A 307 -16.23 -36.76 49.19
N LEU A 308 -14.97 -36.52 48.83
CA LEU A 308 -13.92 -37.53 48.91
C LEU A 308 -13.56 -37.89 50.37
N LYS A 309 -13.63 -36.97 51.32
CA LYS A 309 -13.44 -37.30 52.75
C LYS A 309 -14.55 -38.22 53.26
N GLU A 310 -15.78 -38.00 52.83
CA GLU A 310 -16.92 -38.85 53.20
C GLU A 310 -16.77 -40.28 52.65
N GLU A 311 -16.24 -40.44 51.43
CA GLU A 311 -16.04 -41.77 50.82
C GLU A 311 -14.72 -42.48 51.20
N VAL A 312 -13.64 -41.74 51.46
CA VAL A 312 -12.28 -42.30 51.68
C VAL A 312 -11.93 -42.40 53.18
N GLY A 313 -12.73 -41.80 54.06
CA GLY A 313 -12.46 -41.71 55.51
C GLY A 313 -11.40 -40.65 55.84
N GLU A 314 -11.37 -40.19 57.11
CA GLU A 314 -10.55 -39.08 57.60
C GLU A 314 -9.02 -39.22 57.39
N THR A 315 -8.54 -40.39 56.97
CA THR A 315 -7.12 -40.71 56.82
C THR A 315 -6.60 -40.61 55.38
N PHE A 316 -7.04 -39.61 54.60
CA PHE A 316 -6.35 -39.32 53.33
C PHE A 316 -5.04 -38.56 53.59
N SER A 317 -3.95 -39.32 53.77
CA SER A 317 -2.59 -38.77 53.78
C SER A 317 -2.06 -38.71 52.35
N TYR A 318 -1.95 -37.51 51.79
CA TYR A 318 -1.25 -37.26 50.52
C TYR A 318 0.21 -37.73 50.63
N LYS A 319 0.49 -38.96 50.21
CA LYS A 319 1.85 -39.40 49.90
C LYS A 319 2.11 -38.93 48.47
N GLY A 320 2.81 -37.81 48.34
CA GLY A 320 3.15 -37.23 47.05
C GLY A 320 3.71 -38.26 46.06
N THR A 321 3.54 -37.95 44.78
CA THR A 321 3.93 -38.77 43.62
C THR A 321 5.27 -39.47 43.86
N ALA A 322 5.40 -40.74 43.48
CA ALA A 322 6.60 -41.56 43.71
C ALA A 322 7.93 -40.90 43.30
N ALA A 323 7.87 -39.93 42.38
CA ALA A 323 8.98 -39.06 42.01
C ALA A 323 9.48 -38.16 43.17
N GLN A 324 8.58 -37.58 43.98
CA GLN A 324 8.94 -36.77 45.13
C GLN A 324 9.48 -37.59 46.31
N SER A 325 8.96 -38.81 46.54
CA SER A 325 9.51 -39.72 47.55
C SER A 325 10.88 -40.28 47.14
N ALA A 326 11.09 -40.54 45.84
CA ALA A 326 12.39 -40.88 45.29
C ALA A 326 13.39 -39.70 45.38
N LEU A 327 12.94 -38.47 45.10
CA LEU A 327 13.78 -37.27 45.24
C LEU A 327 14.17 -37.04 46.70
N LYS A 328 13.23 -37.20 47.64
CA LYS A 328 13.48 -37.06 49.08
C LYS A 328 14.45 -38.14 49.57
N GLY A 329 14.30 -39.38 49.10
CA GLY A 329 15.23 -40.47 49.39
C GLY A 329 16.63 -40.27 48.78
N ALA A 330 16.73 -39.67 47.60
CA ALA A 330 18.01 -39.30 46.98
C ALA A 330 18.71 -38.17 47.74
N ILE A 331 17.95 -37.15 48.17
CA ILE A 331 18.46 -36.02 48.96
C ILE A 331 18.94 -36.50 50.35
N GLU A 332 18.23 -37.43 50.99
CA GLU A 332 18.68 -38.02 52.27
C GLU A 332 19.95 -38.87 52.11
N ARG A 333 20.10 -39.62 51.02
CA ARG A 333 21.35 -40.38 50.75
C ARG A 333 22.53 -39.46 50.47
N ILE A 334 22.32 -38.35 49.77
CA ILE A 334 23.37 -37.34 49.54
C ILE A 334 23.75 -36.65 50.87
N ARG A 335 22.78 -36.39 51.74
CA ARG A 335 23.04 -35.79 53.06
C ARG A 335 23.79 -36.74 54.00
N LYS A 336 23.47 -38.04 53.98
CA LYS A 336 24.22 -39.07 54.73
C LYS A 336 25.63 -39.28 54.18
N GLY A 337 25.79 -39.36 52.86
CA GLY A 337 27.10 -39.46 52.23
C GLY A 337 28.02 -38.26 52.50
N LYS A 338 27.45 -37.06 52.71
CA LYS A 338 28.21 -35.87 53.14
C LYS A 338 28.58 -35.86 54.62
N ALA A 339 27.86 -36.59 55.48
CA ALA A 339 28.20 -36.73 56.89
C ALA A 339 29.37 -37.70 57.07
N ASP A 340 29.37 -38.82 56.33
CA ASP A 340 30.43 -39.82 56.37
C ASP A 340 31.78 -39.30 55.79
N LEU A 341 31.74 -38.29 54.92
CA LEU A 341 32.93 -37.62 54.37
C LEU A 341 33.54 -36.55 55.31
N ASN A 342 32.86 -36.19 56.40
CA ASN A 342 33.36 -35.24 57.40
C ASN A 342 33.88 -35.92 58.68
N GLU A 343 33.78 -37.26 58.77
CA GLU A 343 34.30 -38.06 59.89
C GLU A 343 35.50 -38.96 59.51
N SER A 344 36.06 -38.80 58.30
CA SER A 344 37.41 -39.29 57.92
C SER A 344 38.33 -38.10 57.65
#